data_AF-B9TEZ5-F1
#
_entry.id   AF-B9TEZ5-F1
#
_cell.length_a   1.000
_cell.length_b   1.000
_cell.length_c   1.000
_cell.angle_alpha   90.00
_cell.angle_beta   90.00
_cell.angle_gamma   90.00
#
_symmetry.space_group_name_H-M   'P 1'
#
loop_
_entity.id
_entity.type
_entity.pdbx_description
1 polymer ?
#
loop_
_entity_poly.entity_id
_entity_poly.type
_entity_poly.pdbx_seq_one_letter_code
_entity_poly.pdbx_strand_id
1 'polypeptide(L)'
;WQSPPREDAATTWHEALRRHGWHTLLGLVWTAVVFWLNPSFLWWLMPIVGAFILSIPISVLSSQSGIGRVIQRLGFFMIPEESEPPVELRQLGQYMAHKKVSHSFIDAVSDPAINATTCTFSQRRLRRPLSKYRLHLVDLAVKHGPRALSTQQRMALLGNAAALSLLHFLVWVSPDAHPQWLRRRHLRPILVKPVSVG
;
A
#
# COMPACT_ATOMS: atom_id res chain seq x y z
N TRP A 1 6.89 15.83 -3.28
CA TRP A 1 5.89 14.99 -2.61
C TRP A 1 6.34 13.52 -2.63
N GLN A 2 6.88 13.02 -1.52
CA GLN A 2 7.09 11.58 -1.30
C GLN A 2 5.80 11.03 -0.72
N SER A 3 5.23 9.97 -1.30
CA SER A 3 4.07 9.31 -0.72
C SER A 3 4.48 8.75 0.66
N PRO A 4 3.77 9.10 1.75
CA PRO A 4 4.06 8.55 3.06
C PRO A 4 3.98 7.01 3.04
N PRO A 5 4.80 6.31 3.85
CA PRO A 5 4.72 4.86 3.98
C PRO A 5 3.29 4.44 4.37
N ARG A 6 2.72 3.47 3.64
CA ARG A 6 1.44 2.81 3.98
C ARG A 6 1.66 1.71 5.01
N GLU A 7 2.48 1.99 6.01
CA GLU A 7 2.55 1.15 7.19
C GLU A 7 1.33 1.52 8.02
N ASP A 8 0.55 0.52 8.43
CA ASP A 8 -0.61 0.66 9.29
C ASP A 8 -0.19 1.39 10.58
N ALA A 9 -0.25 2.72 10.55
CA ALA A 9 0.17 3.60 11.61
C ALA A 9 -0.90 3.60 12.71
N ALA A 10 -1.14 2.43 13.30
CA ALA A 10 -1.72 2.39 14.63
C ALA A 10 -0.72 3.07 15.55
N THR A 11 -0.98 4.32 15.94
CA THR A 11 -0.18 5.00 16.95
C THR A 11 -0.28 4.17 18.22
N THR A 12 0.82 3.51 18.59
CA THR A 12 0.90 2.75 19.83
C THR A 12 0.72 3.71 21.01
N TRP A 13 0.04 3.25 22.06
CA TRP A 13 -0.22 4.03 23.29
C TRP A 13 1.05 4.70 23.84
N HIS A 14 2.20 4.07 23.64
CA HIS A 14 3.51 4.57 24.05
C HIS A 14 3.99 5.77 23.22
N GLU A 15 3.74 5.79 21.91
CA GLU A 15 4.09 6.89 21.01
C GLU A 15 3.20 8.12 21.28
N ALA A 16 1.91 7.88 21.55
CA ALA A 16 0.94 8.91 21.92
C ALA A 16 1.29 9.54 23.28
N LEU A 17 1.65 8.73 24.28
CA LEU A 17 2.08 9.22 25.59
C LEU A 17 3.40 9.99 25.51
N ARG A 18 4.35 9.56 24.67
CA ARG A 18 5.64 10.26 24.48
C ARG A 18 5.46 11.62 23.80
N ARG A 19 4.50 11.76 22.89
CA ARG A 19 4.24 13.02 22.17
C ARG A 19 3.30 13.97 22.90
N HIS A 20 2.39 13.47 23.75
CA HIS A 20 1.35 14.30 24.38
C HIS A 20 1.41 14.30 25.90
N GLY A 21 2.33 13.54 26.51
CA GLY A 21 2.48 13.42 27.96
C GLY A 21 2.74 14.75 28.67
N TRP A 22 3.40 15.71 28.00
CA TRP A 22 3.57 17.06 28.56
C TRP A 22 2.24 17.80 28.74
N HIS A 23 1.31 17.70 27.78
CA HIS A 23 -0.02 18.31 27.91
C HIS A 23 -0.84 17.64 29.01
N THR A 24 -0.74 16.31 29.13
CA THR A 24 -1.40 15.55 30.20
C THR A 24 -0.86 15.94 31.58
N LEU A 25 0.45 16.10 31.71
CA LEU A 25 1.11 16.48 32.96
C LEU A 25 0.77 17.92 33.36
N LEU A 26 0.74 18.84 32.38
CA LEU A 26 0.35 20.23 32.61
C LEU A 26 -1.13 20.34 32.99
N GLY A 27 -2.01 19.54 32.37
CA GLY A 27 -3.41 19.42 32.76
C GLY A 27 -3.61 18.84 34.17
N LEU A 28 -2.81 17.84 34.56
CA LEU A 28 -2.83 17.24 35.90
C LEU A 28 -2.41 18.25 36.98
N VAL A 29 -1.30 18.95 36.74
CA VAL A 29 -0.77 19.99 37.65
C VAL A 29 -1.78 21.13 37.79
N TRP A 30 -2.35 21.60 36.68
CA TRP A 30 -3.37 22.65 36.71
C TRP A 30 -4.62 22.24 37.49
N THR A 31 -5.10 21.01 37.26
CA THR A 31 -6.27 20.46 37.98
C THR A 31 -6.00 20.35 39.48
N ALA A 32 -4.79 19.93 39.88
CA ALA A 32 -4.39 19.86 41.28
C ALA A 32 -4.36 21.25 41.95
N VAL A 33 -3.90 22.28 41.24
CA VAL A 33 -3.89 23.67 41.73
C VAL A 33 -5.31 24.21 41.91
N VAL A 34 -6.21 23.97 40.95
CA VAL A 34 -7.62 24.39 41.03
C VAL A 34 -8.35 23.65 42.16
N PHE A 35 -8.09 22.35 42.32
CA PHE A 35 -8.64 21.55 43.42
C PHE A 35 -8.19 22.09 44.79
N TRP A 36 -6.94 22.53 44.91
CA TRP A 36 -6.41 23.09 46.16
C TRP A 36 -6.98 24.48 46.48
N LEU A 37 -7.28 25.30 45.47
CA LEU A 37 -7.85 26.64 45.64
C LEU A 37 -9.35 26.63 45.95
N ASN A 38 -10.15 25.91 45.16
CA ASN A 38 -11.60 25.86 45.36
C ASN A 38 -12.24 24.63 44.65
N PRO A 39 -12.54 23.54 45.39
CA PRO A 39 -13.10 22.32 44.81
C PRO A 39 -14.44 22.52 44.10
N SER A 40 -15.26 23.50 44.53
CA SER A 40 -16.57 23.77 43.96
C SER A 40 -16.49 24.27 42.51
N PHE A 41 -15.38 24.91 42.14
CA PHE A 41 -15.17 25.44 40.79
C PHE A 41 -14.95 24.33 39.73
N LEU A 42 -14.54 23.14 40.16
CA LEU A 42 -14.33 21.99 39.27
C LEU A 42 -15.63 21.50 38.61
N TRP A 43 -16.76 21.63 39.29
CA TRP A 43 -18.07 21.32 38.69
C TRP A 43 -18.41 22.28 37.55
N TRP A 44 -17.95 23.53 37.62
CA TRP A 44 -18.10 24.50 36.54
C TRP A 44 -17.09 24.28 35.40
N LEU A 45 -15.89 23.79 35.72
CA LEU A 45 -14.83 23.49 34.74
C LEU A 45 -14.92 22.08 34.11
N MET A 46 -15.80 21.22 34.61
CA MET A 46 -16.00 19.83 34.18
C MET A 46 -16.08 19.66 32.65
N PRO A 47 -16.80 20.50 31.89
CA PRO A 47 -16.87 20.36 30.43
C PRO A 47 -15.50 20.53 29.74
N ILE A 48 -14.68 21.44 30.26
CA ILE A 48 -13.36 21.77 29.69
C ILE A 48 -12.36 20.69 30.07
N VAL A 49 -12.28 20.33 31.35
CA VAL A 49 -11.36 19.30 31.85
C VAL A 49 -11.72 17.93 31.28
N GLY A 50 -13.03 17.64 31.17
CA GLY A 50 -13.54 16.43 30.51
C GLY A 50 -13.10 16.35 29.06
N ALA A 51 -13.18 17.43 28.28
CA ALA A 51 -12.70 17.45 26.90
C ALA A 51 -11.19 17.19 26.79
N PHE A 52 -10.37 17.75 27.69
CA PHE A 52 -8.92 17.48 27.72
C PHE A 52 -8.59 16.02 28.06
N ILE A 53 -9.26 15.44 29.07
CA ILE A 53 -9.07 14.04 29.46
C ILE A 53 -9.53 13.10 28.34
N LEU A 54 -10.63 13.42 27.66
CA LEU A 54 -11.18 12.60 26.57
C LEU A 54 -10.40 12.76 25.25
N SER A 55 -9.69 13.86 25.04
CA SER A 55 -8.98 14.11 23.77
C SER A 55 -7.96 13.02 23.42
N ILE A 56 -7.17 12.56 24.38
CA ILE A 56 -6.15 11.52 24.17
C ILE A 56 -6.79 10.14 23.87
N PRO A 57 -7.71 9.61 24.71
CA PRO A 57 -8.33 8.32 24.43
C PRO A 57 -9.16 8.36 23.15
N ILE A 58 -9.89 9.44 22.85
CA ILE A 58 -10.64 9.55 21.57
C ILE A 58 -9.68 9.51 20.38
N SER A 59 -8.54 10.19 20.44
CA SER A 59 -7.54 10.15 19.37
C SER A 59 -6.98 8.75 19.16
N VAL A 60 -6.68 8.03 20.25
CA VAL A 60 -6.13 6.67 20.15
C VAL A 60 -7.19 5.68 19.67
N LEU A 61 -8.41 5.74 20.21
CA LEU A 61 -9.52 4.90 19.76
C LEU A 61 -9.85 5.15 18.28
N SER A 62 -9.84 6.41 17.84
CA SER A 62 -10.08 6.76 16.43
C SER A 62 -8.96 6.27 15.50
N SER A 63 -7.72 6.17 15.98
CA SER A 63 -6.59 5.65 15.20
C SER A 63 -6.57 4.11 15.08
N GLN A 64 -7.37 3.40 15.89
CA GLN A 64 -7.36 1.94 15.89
C GLN A 64 -8.25 1.37 14.78
N SER A 65 -7.61 0.65 13.84
CA SER A 65 -8.30 -0.06 12.76
C SER A 65 -9.30 -1.12 13.24
N GLY A 66 -9.17 -1.60 14.49
CA GLY A 66 -10.12 -2.54 15.11
C GLY A 66 -11.52 -1.95 15.27
N ILE A 67 -11.62 -0.75 15.87
CA ILE A 67 -12.89 -0.06 16.11
C ILE A 67 -13.50 0.37 14.79
N GLY A 68 -12.70 0.92 13.87
CA GLY A 68 -13.14 1.27 12.52
C GLY A 68 -13.78 0.07 11.79
N ARG A 69 -13.19 -1.12 11.88
CA ARG A 69 -13.77 -2.35 11.28
C ARG A 69 -15.07 -2.79 11.94
N VAL A 70 -15.24 -2.60 13.26
CA VAL A 70 -16.50 -2.93 13.94
C VAL A 70 -17.60 -1.95 13.52
N ILE A 71 -17.31 -0.66 13.48
CA ILE A 71 -18.24 0.39 13.01
C ILE A 71 -18.63 0.16 11.54
N GLN A 72 -17.67 -0.21 10.69
CA GLN A 72 -17.93 -0.60 9.29
C GLN A 72 -18.83 -1.84 9.22
N ARG A 73 -18.60 -2.88 10.03
CA ARG A 73 -19.48 -4.07 10.08
C ARG A 73 -20.91 -3.76 10.55
N LEU A 74 -21.07 -2.70 11.35
CA LEU A 74 -22.38 -2.18 11.77
C LEU A 74 -23.06 -1.32 10.69
N GLY A 75 -22.41 -1.12 9.53
CA GLY A 75 -22.98 -0.39 8.39
C GLY A 75 -22.78 1.13 8.45
N PHE A 76 -22.07 1.66 9.45
CA PHE A 76 -21.78 3.09 9.54
C PHE A 76 -20.58 3.46 8.67
N PHE A 77 -20.64 4.64 8.03
CA PHE A 77 -19.60 5.18 7.14
C PHE A 77 -19.28 4.32 5.89
N MET A 78 -20.16 3.39 5.53
CA MET A 78 -20.05 2.66 4.26
C MET A 78 -20.69 3.47 3.13
N ILE A 79 -20.03 3.48 1.98
CA ILE A 79 -20.62 3.94 0.72
C ILE A 79 -21.50 2.83 0.14
N PRO A 80 -22.50 3.15 -0.71
CA PRO A 80 -23.39 2.15 -1.29
C PRO A 80 -22.62 1.05 -2.06
N GLU A 81 -21.48 1.39 -2.67
CA GLU A 81 -20.63 0.44 -3.41
C GLU A 81 -19.87 -0.54 -2.48
N GLU A 82 -19.73 -0.22 -1.19
CA GLU A 82 -19.14 -1.13 -0.21
C GLU A 82 -20.19 -2.08 0.39
N SER A 83 -21.42 -1.61 0.59
CA SER A 83 -22.53 -2.43 1.09
C SER A 83 -23.13 -3.32 0.01
N GLU A 84 -23.33 -2.77 -1.18
CA GLU A 84 -23.88 -3.46 -2.35
C GLU A 84 -22.93 -3.28 -3.54
N PRO A 85 -21.81 -4.02 -3.56
CA PRO A 85 -20.84 -3.90 -4.64
C PRO A 85 -21.49 -4.25 -5.99
N PRO A 86 -21.28 -3.44 -7.03
CA PRO A 86 -21.79 -3.70 -8.36
C PRO A 86 -21.25 -5.03 -8.89
N VAL A 87 -21.92 -5.58 -9.91
CA VAL A 87 -21.69 -6.94 -10.42
C VAL A 87 -20.21 -7.16 -10.78
N GLU A 88 -19.58 -6.17 -11.38
CA GLU A 88 -18.18 -6.20 -11.82
C GLU A 88 -17.22 -6.36 -10.63
N LEU A 89 -17.44 -5.63 -9.52
CA LEU A 89 -16.60 -5.74 -8.32
C LEU A 89 -16.79 -7.07 -7.62
N ARG A 90 -18.02 -7.61 -7.59
CA ARG A 90 -18.28 -8.95 -7.04
C ARG A 90 -17.59 -10.03 -7.86
N GLN A 91 -17.69 -9.98 -9.19
CA GLN A 91 -17.03 -10.92 -10.09
C GLN A 91 -15.50 -10.85 -9.95
N LEU A 92 -14.94 -9.64 -9.88
CA LEU A 92 -13.52 -9.44 -9.66
C LEU A 92 -13.06 -10.01 -8.30
N GLY A 93 -13.84 -9.76 -7.23
CA GLY A 93 -13.58 -10.31 -5.91
C GLY A 93 -13.57 -11.84 -5.91
N GLN A 94 -14.56 -12.47 -6.55
CA GLN A 94 -14.62 -13.93 -6.71
C GLN A 94 -13.43 -14.46 -7.52
N TYR A 95 -13.07 -13.79 -8.61
CA TYR A 95 -11.92 -14.15 -9.43
C TYR A 95 -10.61 -14.10 -8.62
N MET A 96 -10.40 -13.03 -7.85
CA MET A 96 -9.21 -12.87 -7.02
C MET A 96 -9.18 -13.82 -5.82
N ALA A 97 -10.33 -14.14 -5.22
CA ALA A 97 -10.41 -15.10 -4.12
C ALA A 97 -9.98 -16.51 -4.55
N HIS A 98 -10.39 -16.95 -5.75
CA HIS A 98 -10.01 -18.25 -6.30
C HIS A 98 -8.60 -18.26 -6.89
N LYS A 99 -8.10 -17.10 -7.34
CA LYS A 99 -6.79 -16.97 -7.96
C LYS A 99 -5.85 -16.28 -6.98
N LYS A 100 -5.10 -17.07 -6.19
CA LYS A 100 -3.90 -16.57 -5.48
C LYS A 100 -2.84 -16.18 -6.50
N VAL A 101 -2.97 -14.99 -7.06
CA VAL A 101 -2.04 -14.44 -8.02
C VAL A 101 -0.86 -13.84 -7.25
N SER A 102 0.15 -14.66 -6.96
CA SER A 102 1.46 -14.13 -6.53
C SER A 102 2.30 -13.85 -7.77
N HIS A 103 2.07 -12.70 -8.41
CA HIS A 103 2.94 -12.25 -9.49
C HIS A 103 4.30 -11.86 -8.91
N SER A 104 5.32 -12.61 -9.26
CA SER A 104 6.69 -12.27 -8.94
C SER A 104 7.22 -11.22 -9.92
N PHE A 105 8.28 -10.52 -9.52
CA PHE A 105 9.04 -9.65 -10.44
C PHE A 105 9.49 -10.40 -11.71
N ILE A 106 9.78 -11.70 -11.58
CA ILE A 106 10.14 -12.54 -12.73
C ILE A 106 8.98 -12.60 -13.72
N ASP A 107 7.76 -12.84 -13.25
CA ASP A 107 6.59 -12.99 -14.10
C ASP A 107 6.27 -11.68 -14.84
N ALA A 108 6.46 -10.53 -14.19
CA ALA A 108 6.30 -9.21 -14.81
C ALA A 108 7.32 -8.92 -15.93
N VAL A 109 8.46 -9.61 -15.93
CA VAL A 109 9.50 -9.47 -16.95
C VAL A 109 9.42 -10.59 -17.99
N SER A 110 9.02 -11.80 -17.63
CA SER A 110 9.07 -12.96 -18.53
C SER A 110 7.76 -13.20 -19.29
N ASP A 111 6.60 -12.95 -18.68
CA ASP A 111 5.29 -13.15 -19.31
C ASP A 111 4.89 -11.91 -20.11
N PRO A 112 4.67 -12.01 -21.44
CA PRO A 112 4.28 -10.87 -22.27
C PRO A 112 2.99 -10.17 -21.82
N ALA A 113 1.99 -10.93 -21.34
CA ALA A 113 0.71 -10.36 -20.91
C ALA A 113 0.85 -9.63 -19.57
N ILE A 114 1.60 -10.20 -18.62
CA ILE A 114 1.87 -9.54 -17.33
C ILE A 114 2.80 -8.33 -17.55
N ASN A 115 3.76 -8.43 -18.47
CA ASN A 115 4.63 -7.31 -18.82
C ASN A 115 3.84 -6.15 -19.42
N ALA A 116 2.97 -6.43 -20.41
CA ALA A 116 2.15 -5.40 -21.04
C ALA A 116 1.23 -4.70 -20.02
N THR A 117 0.53 -5.47 -19.18
CA THR A 117 -0.34 -4.89 -18.14
C THR A 117 0.47 -4.11 -17.09
N THR A 118 1.61 -4.62 -16.65
CA THR A 118 2.48 -3.89 -15.70
C THR A 118 3.00 -2.59 -16.31
N CYS A 119 3.39 -2.62 -17.59
CA CYS A 119 3.82 -1.43 -18.32
C CYS A 119 2.70 -0.40 -18.43
N THR A 120 1.45 -0.79 -18.73
CA THR A 120 0.32 0.17 -18.82
C THR A 120 0.06 0.85 -17.47
N PHE A 121 0.03 0.09 -16.36
CA PHE A 121 -0.20 0.69 -15.04
C PHE A 121 0.96 1.58 -14.55
N SER A 122 2.18 1.35 -15.05
CA SER A 122 3.34 2.20 -14.69
C SER A 122 3.30 3.61 -15.34
N GLN A 123 2.45 3.84 -16.35
CA GLN A 123 2.43 5.06 -17.18
C GLN A 123 1.89 6.32 -16.49
N ARG A 124 1.24 6.22 -15.32
CA ARG A 124 0.66 7.40 -14.65
C ARG A 124 1.70 8.38 -14.07
N ARG A 125 2.99 8.02 -14.03
CA ARG A 125 4.09 8.95 -13.76
C ARG A 125 4.74 9.24 -15.10
N LEU A 126 4.68 10.49 -15.56
CA LEU A 126 5.19 11.03 -16.83
C LEU A 126 6.28 10.16 -17.48
N ARG A 127 6.23 9.97 -18.81
CA ARG A 127 7.27 9.29 -19.63
C ARG A 127 8.66 9.88 -19.36
N ARG A 128 9.30 9.44 -18.27
CA ARG A 128 10.63 9.87 -17.87
C ARG A 128 11.61 9.16 -18.78
N PRO A 129 12.59 9.87 -19.36
CA PRO A 129 13.63 9.24 -20.13
C PRO A 129 14.34 8.18 -19.28
N LEU A 130 14.84 7.14 -19.95
CA LEU A 130 15.64 6.10 -19.31
C LEU A 130 16.93 6.72 -18.76
N SER A 131 17.07 6.74 -17.44
CA SER A 131 18.31 7.19 -16.82
C SER A 131 19.42 6.17 -17.03
N LYS A 132 20.68 6.63 -17.10
CA LYS A 132 21.86 5.74 -17.16
C LYS A 132 21.85 4.69 -16.05
N TYR A 133 21.42 5.08 -14.84
CA TYR A 133 21.26 4.16 -13.71
C TYR A 133 20.30 3.00 -14.02
N ARG A 134 19.15 3.26 -14.63
CA ARG A 134 18.19 2.18 -14.97
C ARG A 134 18.69 1.30 -16.10
N LEU A 135 19.37 1.87 -17.11
CA LEU A 135 20.01 1.09 -18.17
C LEU A 135 21.06 0.13 -17.58
N HIS A 136 21.86 0.60 -16.62
CA HIS A 136 22.80 -0.25 -15.90
C HIS A 136 22.10 -1.37 -15.11
N LEU A 137 20.98 -1.07 -14.43
CA LEU A 137 20.19 -2.10 -13.76
C LEU A 137 19.62 -3.13 -14.73
N VAL A 138 19.21 -2.72 -15.93
CA VAL A 138 18.74 -3.65 -16.98
C VAL A 138 19.88 -4.56 -17.41
N ASP A 139 21.06 -4.02 -17.73
CA ASP A 139 22.22 -4.84 -18.14
C ASP A 139 22.62 -5.85 -17.06
N LEU A 140 22.70 -5.41 -15.80
CA LEU A 140 22.99 -6.26 -14.65
C LEU A 140 21.94 -7.37 -14.50
N ALA A 141 20.67 -7.04 -14.67
CA ALA A 141 19.55 -7.98 -14.53
C ALA A 141 19.54 -9.03 -15.65
N VAL A 142 19.88 -8.65 -16.88
CA VAL A 142 19.97 -9.58 -18.02
C VAL A 142 21.07 -10.60 -17.77
N LYS A 143 22.28 -10.15 -17.39
CA LYS A 143 23.47 -11.00 -17.22
C LYS A 143 23.43 -11.85 -15.94
N HIS A 144 23.09 -11.26 -14.81
CA HIS A 144 23.18 -11.91 -13.49
C HIS A 144 21.83 -12.40 -12.95
N GLY A 145 20.73 -12.14 -13.67
CA GLY A 145 19.42 -12.64 -13.34
C GLY A 145 18.66 -11.82 -12.27
N PRO A 146 17.43 -12.26 -11.92
CA PRO A 146 16.52 -11.50 -11.07
C PRO A 146 16.95 -11.39 -9.60
N ARG A 147 17.81 -12.32 -9.12
CA ARG A 147 18.29 -12.36 -7.73
C ARG A 147 19.44 -11.38 -7.47
N ALA A 148 20.12 -10.91 -8.51
CA ALA A 148 21.18 -9.93 -8.40
C ALA A 148 20.65 -8.52 -8.04
N LEU A 149 19.34 -8.30 -8.21
CA LEU A 149 18.69 -7.03 -7.90
C LEU A 149 18.11 -6.99 -6.49
N SER A 150 18.39 -5.91 -5.76
CA SER A 150 17.73 -5.62 -4.49
C SER A 150 16.23 -5.31 -4.68
N THR A 151 15.45 -5.36 -3.60
CA THR A 151 14.01 -5.01 -3.65
C THR A 151 13.78 -3.58 -4.15
N GLN A 152 14.62 -2.63 -3.75
CA GLN A 152 14.54 -1.24 -4.21
C GLN A 152 14.84 -1.13 -5.71
N GLN A 153 15.85 -1.86 -6.21
CA GLN A 153 16.21 -1.85 -7.63
C GLN A 153 15.11 -2.49 -8.50
N ARG A 154 14.51 -3.61 -8.04
CA ARG A 154 13.34 -4.21 -8.70
C ARG A 154 12.18 -3.23 -8.79
N MET A 155 11.89 -2.53 -7.70
CA MET A 155 10.85 -1.51 -7.69
C MET A 155 11.18 -0.32 -8.60
N ALA A 156 12.46 0.07 -8.70
CA ALA A 156 12.91 1.14 -9.58
C ALA A 156 12.72 0.81 -11.07
N LEU A 157 12.80 -0.47 -11.45
CA LEU A 157 12.49 -0.99 -12.78
C LEU A 157 10.98 -1.11 -13.01
N LEU A 158 10.22 -1.69 -12.07
CA LEU A 158 8.75 -1.80 -12.14
C LEU A 158 8.08 -0.42 -12.24
N GLY A 159 8.67 0.61 -11.63
CA GLY A 159 8.18 1.97 -11.69
C GLY A 159 8.43 2.69 -13.03
N ASN A 160 8.95 2.02 -14.06
CA ASN A 160 9.19 2.62 -15.37
C ASN A 160 8.92 1.64 -16.53
N ALA A 161 7.87 1.92 -17.30
CA ALA A 161 7.47 1.14 -18.47
C ALA A 161 8.64 0.88 -19.45
N ALA A 162 9.43 1.90 -19.77
CA ALA A 162 10.51 1.77 -20.76
C ALA A 162 11.61 0.82 -20.27
N ALA A 163 11.98 0.87 -18.99
CA ALA A 163 13.01 0.00 -18.44
C ALA A 163 12.52 -1.44 -18.32
N LEU A 164 11.24 -1.61 -17.92
CA LEU A 164 10.63 -2.91 -17.77
C LEU A 164 10.40 -3.62 -19.12
N SER A 165 9.95 -2.88 -20.14
CA SER A 165 9.77 -3.40 -21.50
C SER A 165 11.11 -3.69 -22.18
N LEU A 166 12.13 -2.85 -21.97
CA LEU A 166 13.49 -3.12 -22.45
C LEU A 166 14.07 -4.38 -21.81
N LEU A 167 13.92 -4.55 -20.50
CA LEU A 167 14.37 -5.75 -19.81
C LEU A 167 13.63 -6.99 -20.33
N HIS A 168 12.31 -6.92 -20.53
CA HIS A 168 11.54 -7.99 -21.16
C HIS A 168 12.13 -8.33 -22.53
N PHE A 169 12.27 -7.36 -23.42
CA PHE A 169 12.83 -7.57 -24.75
C PHE A 169 14.22 -8.23 -24.72
N LEU A 170 15.14 -7.72 -23.90
CA LEU A 170 16.50 -8.26 -23.81
C LEU A 170 16.56 -9.65 -23.21
N VAL A 171 15.68 -9.99 -22.27
CA VAL A 171 15.59 -11.35 -21.73
C VAL A 171 15.15 -12.36 -22.80
N TRP A 172 14.36 -11.94 -23.78
CA TRP A 172 13.88 -12.80 -24.87
C TRP A 172 14.82 -12.87 -26.08
N VAL A 173 15.59 -11.81 -26.33
CA VAL A 173 16.43 -11.68 -27.53
C VAL A 173 17.91 -11.95 -27.25
N SER A 174 18.41 -11.61 -26.06
CA SER A 174 19.84 -11.72 -25.76
C SER A 174 20.26 -13.17 -25.48
N PRO A 175 21.30 -13.69 -26.14
CA PRO A 175 21.86 -15.01 -25.84
C PRO A 175 22.49 -15.08 -24.44
N ASP A 176 22.92 -13.95 -23.89
CA ASP A 176 23.52 -13.83 -22.55
C ASP A 176 22.48 -13.73 -21.42
N ALA A 177 21.18 -13.86 -21.75
CA ALA A 177 20.12 -13.75 -20.77
C ALA A 177 20.17 -14.91 -19.76
N HIS A 178 20.22 -14.57 -18.48
CA HIS A 178 20.31 -15.55 -17.41
C HIS A 178 19.13 -16.55 -17.43
N PRO A 179 19.35 -17.87 -17.38
CA PRO A 179 18.29 -18.88 -17.60
C PRO A 179 17.16 -18.85 -16.56
N GLN A 180 17.40 -18.23 -15.40
CA GLN A 180 16.39 -18.04 -14.35
C GLN A 180 15.16 -17.24 -14.83
N TRP A 181 15.30 -16.38 -15.84
CA TRP A 181 14.18 -15.59 -16.36
C TRP A 181 13.11 -16.43 -17.05
N LEU A 182 13.52 -17.47 -17.76
CA LEU A 182 12.63 -18.32 -18.56
C LEU A 182 12.28 -19.65 -17.86
N ARG A 183 12.76 -19.88 -16.63
CA ARG A 183 12.61 -21.15 -15.91
C ARG A 183 11.16 -21.47 -15.48
N ARG A 184 10.29 -20.46 -15.40
CA ARG A 184 8.86 -20.58 -15.05
C ARG A 184 7.94 -20.57 -16.28
N ARG A 185 8.30 -21.29 -17.36
CA ARG A 185 7.45 -21.39 -18.56
C ARG A 185 6.20 -22.25 -18.27
N HIS A 186 5.16 -21.61 -17.75
CA HIS A 186 3.78 -22.02 -18.02
C HIS A 186 3.20 -21.01 -19.01
N LEU A 187 3.69 -21.02 -20.25
CA LEU A 187 3.01 -20.32 -21.32
C LEU A 187 1.65 -21.01 -21.50
N ARG A 188 0.61 -20.48 -20.85
CA ARG A 188 -0.75 -20.86 -21.18
C ARG A 188 -0.97 -20.36 -22.61
N PRO A 189 -1.29 -21.24 -23.57
CA PRO A 189 -1.60 -20.79 -24.92
C PRO A 189 -2.75 -19.79 -24.81
N ILE A 190 -2.57 -18.62 -25.43
CA ILE A 190 -3.60 -17.59 -25.53
C ILE A 190 -4.69 -18.17 -26.45
N LEU A 191 -5.58 -18.97 -25.87
CA LEU A 191 -6.80 -19.42 -26.52
C LEU A 191 -7.72 -18.21 -26.60
N VAL A 192 -7.55 -17.42 -27.65
CA VAL A 192 -8.55 -16.44 -28.08
C VAL A 192 -9.78 -17.27 -28.44
N LYS A 193 -10.73 -17.42 -27.50
CA LYS A 193 -12.04 -17.96 -27.85
C LYS A 193 -12.68 -16.98 -28.84
N PRO A 194 -13.09 -17.43 -30.04
CA PRO A 194 -13.80 -16.57 -30.96
C PRO A 194 -15.07 -16.07 -30.27
N VAL A 195 -15.28 -14.76 -30.31
CA VAL A 195 -16.54 -14.14 -29.87
C VAL A 195 -17.61 -14.67 -30.82
N SER A 196 -18.47 -15.56 -30.33
CA SER A 196 -19.68 -15.96 -31.04
C SER A 196 -20.62 -14.76 -31.06
N VAL A 197 -20.64 -14.04 -32.17
CA VAL A 197 -21.70 -13.08 -32.48
C VAL A 197 -22.92 -13.91 -32.87
N GLY A 198 -23.92 -13.94 -32.00
CA GLY A 198 -25.23 -14.54 -32.21
C GLY A 198 -26.31 -13.55 -31.81
#